data_AF-A0A7X7BPV5-F1
#
_entry.id   AF-A0A7X7BPV5-F1
#
_cell.length_a   1.000
_cell.length_b   1.000
_cell.length_c   1.000
_cell.angle_alpha   90.00
_cell.angle_beta   90.00
_cell.angle_gamma   90.00
#
_symmetry.space_group_name_H-M   'P 1'
#
loop_
_entity.id
_entity.type
_entity.pdbx_description
1 polymer ?
#
loop_
_entity_poly.entity_id
_entity_poly.type
_entity_poly.pdbx_seq_one_letter_code
_entity_poly.pdbx_strand_id
1 'polypeptide(L)'
;AYGIEPLLIVSRKMKLKKNNQYLVRLNQKVQEILENLQIWDPEKGLVTRIPERIRKSREGAMSYLRGAFLAGGSVNNPETSRYHLEIYSTYEDHNEDLAKIMNEYFYLNAKMTKRRRGYIVYLKEAEKIGDFLHIVGALNAMLNFEDLRIMRDMRNSVNRLVNCDTANMKKTASASAKQVEDIQTIQAEKGLDDLSEKLQVLARFRLAHPELTLKEVADQIPDGPISKSGVNHRFKKLHEIAESLRA
;
A
#
# COMPACT_ATOMS: atom_id res chain seq x y z
N ALA A 1 -23.30 1.90 -37.68
CA ALA A 1 -21.90 1.62 -38.06
C ALA A 1 -21.70 2.02 -39.53
N TYR A 2 -20.54 2.54 -39.92
CA TYR A 2 -20.31 3.13 -41.26
C TYR A 2 -20.29 2.14 -42.43
N GLY A 3 -20.44 0.83 -42.16
CA GLY A 3 -20.47 -0.22 -43.19
C GLY A 3 -19.15 -0.39 -43.94
N ILE A 4 -18.03 -0.07 -43.31
CA ILE A 4 -16.69 -0.16 -43.89
C ILE A 4 -15.84 -1.18 -43.15
N GLU A 5 -14.98 -1.88 -43.88
CA GLU A 5 -13.97 -2.78 -43.30
C GLU A 5 -12.62 -2.05 -43.22
N PRO A 6 -12.08 -1.80 -42.02
CA PRO A 6 -10.74 -1.22 -41.90
C PRO A 6 -9.68 -2.26 -42.24
N LEU A 7 -8.57 -1.81 -42.82
CA LEU A 7 -7.43 -2.66 -43.11
C LEU A 7 -6.59 -2.83 -41.83
N LEU A 8 -6.47 -4.07 -41.35
CA LEU A 8 -5.67 -4.42 -40.17
C LEU A 8 -4.29 -4.93 -40.59
N ILE A 9 -3.23 -4.22 -40.18
CA ILE A 9 -1.85 -4.65 -40.35
C ILE A 9 -1.30 -5.08 -39.00
N VAL A 10 -0.81 -6.31 -38.91
CA VAL A 10 -0.14 -6.82 -37.71
C VAL A 10 1.35 -6.84 -37.96
N SER A 11 2.13 -6.17 -37.10
CA SER A 11 3.59 -6.21 -37.14
C SER A 11 4.16 -6.57 -35.78
N ARG A 12 5.25 -7.34 -35.75
CA ARG A 12 5.91 -7.72 -34.49
C ARG A 12 7.07 -6.76 -34.22
N LYS A 13 7.14 -6.18 -33.01
CA LYS A 13 8.35 -5.46 -32.60
C LYS A 13 9.51 -6.44 -32.50
N MET A 14 10.54 -6.24 -33.34
CA MET A 14 11.72 -7.09 -33.37
C MET A 14 12.74 -6.78 -32.25
N LYS A 15 12.69 -5.59 -31.65
CA LYS A 15 13.57 -5.17 -30.54
C LYS A 15 12.77 -4.49 -29.42
N LEU A 16 13.11 -4.80 -28.15
CA LEU A 16 12.50 -4.33 -26.88
C LEU A 16 10.97 -4.52 -26.75
N LYS A 17 10.54 -5.34 -25.77
CA LYS A 17 9.17 -5.85 -25.55
C LYS A 17 8.52 -6.37 -26.85
N LYS A 18 8.75 -7.66 -27.14
CA LYS A 18 8.32 -8.41 -28.34
C LYS A 18 6.79 -8.53 -28.45
N ASN A 19 6.10 -7.41 -28.57
CA ASN A 19 4.65 -7.32 -28.60
C ASN A 19 4.17 -7.14 -30.04
N ASN A 20 2.95 -7.60 -30.31
CA ASN A 20 2.26 -7.32 -31.56
C ASN A 20 1.82 -5.86 -31.57
N GLN A 21 2.08 -5.18 -32.67
CA GLN A 21 1.51 -3.88 -33.00
C GLN A 21 0.39 -4.11 -34.02
N TYR A 22 -0.78 -3.59 -33.70
CA TYR A 22 -1.94 -3.62 -34.56
C TYR A 22 -2.14 -2.21 -35.11
N LEU A 23 -2.03 -2.06 -36.43
CA LEU A 23 -2.34 -0.83 -37.13
C LEU A 23 -3.69 -1.00 -37.82
N VAL A 24 -4.66 -0.19 -37.43
CA VAL A 24 -5.96 -0.11 -38.08
C VAL A 24 -5.92 1.07 -39.05
N ARG A 25 -6.04 0.80 -40.35
CA ARG A 25 -6.02 1.82 -41.40
C ARG A 25 -7.40 1.94 -42.05
N LEU A 26 -7.90 3.18 -42.09
CA LEU A 26 -9.11 3.56 -42.81
C LEU A 26 -8.73 4.21 -44.14
N ASN A 27 -9.33 3.76 -45.25
CA ASN A 27 -9.11 4.32 -46.60
C ASN A 27 -10.41 4.77 -47.28
N GLN A 28 -11.58 4.41 -46.73
CA GLN A 28 -12.89 4.80 -47.22
C GLN A 28 -13.59 5.70 -46.22
N LYS A 29 -14.36 6.68 -46.71
CA LYS A 29 -15.16 7.62 -45.89
C LYS A 29 -14.35 8.33 -44.80
N VAL A 30 -13.04 8.51 -45.00
CA VAL A 30 -12.13 9.01 -43.95
C VAL A 30 -12.57 10.39 -43.46
N GLN A 31 -12.80 11.33 -44.38
CA GLN A 31 -13.20 12.69 -44.06
C GLN A 31 -14.57 12.71 -43.33
N GLU A 32 -15.57 12.03 -43.89
CA GLU A 32 -16.90 11.88 -43.28
C GLU A 32 -16.82 11.34 -41.84
N ILE A 33 -16.00 10.31 -41.62
CA ILE A 33 -15.83 9.70 -40.29
C ILE A 33 -15.13 10.66 -39.33
N LEU A 34 -14.07 11.33 -39.76
CA LEU A 34 -13.33 12.27 -38.92
C LEU A 34 -14.19 13.48 -38.50
N GLU A 35 -15.00 14.00 -39.42
CA GLU A 35 -15.92 15.12 -39.17
C GLU A 35 -17.07 14.69 -38.25
N ASN A 36 -17.71 13.54 -38.52
CA ASN A 36 -18.80 13.02 -37.68
C ASN A 36 -18.33 12.67 -36.25
N LEU A 37 -17.08 12.20 -36.11
CA LEU A 37 -16.48 11.95 -34.80
C LEU A 37 -15.97 13.22 -34.12
N GLN A 38 -15.97 14.36 -34.83
CA GLN A 38 -15.46 15.65 -34.38
C GLN A 38 -13.97 15.58 -34.01
N ILE A 39 -13.21 14.80 -34.78
CA ILE A 39 -11.74 14.72 -34.74
C ILE A 39 -11.14 15.75 -35.71
N TRP A 40 -11.87 16.05 -36.79
CA TRP A 40 -11.49 17.05 -37.79
C TRP A 40 -12.62 18.06 -37.97
N ASP A 41 -12.25 19.33 -38.07
CA ASP A 41 -13.12 20.44 -38.42
C ASP A 41 -12.61 21.03 -39.75
N PRO A 42 -13.47 21.21 -40.78
CA PRO A 42 -13.04 21.70 -42.09
C PRO A 42 -12.36 23.08 -42.05
N GLU A 43 -12.72 23.93 -41.09
CA GLU A 43 -12.20 25.30 -40.97
C GLU A 43 -11.01 25.37 -39.99
N LYS A 44 -11.07 24.61 -38.90
CA LYS A 44 -10.11 24.68 -37.78
C LYS A 44 -9.05 23.57 -37.81
N GLY A 45 -9.23 22.56 -38.65
CA GLY A 45 -8.34 21.41 -38.76
C GLY A 45 -8.53 20.40 -37.63
N LEU A 46 -7.41 19.93 -37.06
CA LEU A 46 -7.43 18.89 -36.02
C LEU A 46 -8.09 19.41 -34.74
N VAL A 47 -9.12 18.70 -34.27
CA VAL A 47 -9.77 18.95 -32.99
C VAL A 47 -9.13 18.07 -31.93
N THR A 48 -8.52 18.70 -30.94
CA THR A 48 -7.79 18.04 -29.85
C THR A 48 -8.63 17.85 -28.59
N ARG A 49 -9.62 18.72 -28.35
CA ARG A 49 -10.52 18.67 -27.20
C ARG A 49 -11.55 17.55 -27.31
N ILE A 50 -12.03 17.09 -26.15
CA ILE A 50 -13.12 16.10 -26.12
C ILE A 50 -14.40 16.77 -26.64
N PRO A 51 -15.10 16.16 -27.62
CA PRO A 51 -16.32 16.73 -28.17
C PRO A 51 -17.35 17.09 -27.10
N GLU A 52 -18.01 18.23 -27.25
CA GLU A 52 -18.94 18.75 -26.23
C GLU A 52 -20.11 17.79 -25.95
N ARG A 53 -20.63 17.12 -26.98
CA ARG A 53 -21.68 16.08 -26.84
C ARG A 53 -21.25 14.93 -25.90
N ILE A 54 -19.95 14.65 -25.83
CA ILE A 54 -19.38 13.62 -24.95
C ILE A 54 -19.18 14.21 -23.56
N ARG A 55 -18.63 15.42 -23.46
CA ARG A 55 -18.39 16.10 -22.17
C ARG A 55 -19.67 16.45 -21.41
N LYS A 56 -20.83 16.54 -22.08
CA LYS A 56 -22.13 16.82 -21.47
C LYS A 56 -22.94 15.58 -21.09
N SER A 57 -22.45 14.37 -21.38
CA SER A 57 -23.12 13.11 -21.06
C SER A 57 -22.24 12.25 -20.17
N ARG A 58 -22.80 11.74 -19.07
CA ARG A 58 -22.09 10.84 -18.16
C ARG A 58 -21.70 9.55 -18.88
N GLU A 59 -22.62 8.97 -19.66
CA GLU A 59 -22.40 7.75 -20.45
C GLU A 59 -21.39 7.99 -21.58
N GLY A 60 -21.44 9.17 -22.19
CA GLY A 60 -20.44 9.65 -23.14
C GLY A 60 -19.05 9.69 -22.51
N ALA A 61 -18.93 10.31 -21.33
CA ALA A 61 -17.69 10.36 -20.57
C ALA A 61 -17.17 8.95 -20.21
N MET A 62 -18.03 8.03 -19.76
CA MET A 62 -17.65 6.63 -19.50
C MET A 62 -17.06 5.96 -20.74
N SER A 63 -17.76 6.10 -21.88
CA SER A 63 -17.35 5.50 -23.15
C SER A 63 -16.04 6.08 -23.66
N TYR A 64 -15.86 7.39 -23.51
CA TYR A 64 -14.63 8.08 -23.91
C TYR A 64 -13.45 7.70 -23.02
N LEU A 65 -13.63 7.67 -21.70
CA LEU A 65 -12.57 7.26 -20.76
C LEU A 65 -12.13 5.82 -21.01
N ARG A 66 -13.05 4.91 -21.36
CA ARG A 66 -12.71 3.55 -21.78
C ARG A 66 -11.80 3.57 -23.01
N GLY A 67 -12.17 4.32 -24.05
CA GLY A 67 -11.38 4.46 -25.27
C GLY A 67 -10.00 5.08 -25.01
N ALA A 68 -9.95 6.17 -24.24
CA ALA A 68 -8.73 6.86 -23.87
C ALA A 68 -7.79 5.97 -23.06
N PHE A 69 -8.32 5.18 -22.12
CA PHE A 69 -7.54 4.23 -21.34
C PHE A 69 -6.99 3.08 -22.20
N LEU A 70 -7.76 2.56 -23.16
CA LEU A 70 -7.25 1.56 -24.09
C LEU A 70 -6.15 2.11 -25.01
N ALA A 71 -6.24 3.38 -25.41
CA ALA A 71 -5.30 4.00 -26.33
C ALA A 71 -3.99 4.44 -25.66
N GLY A 72 -4.05 5.01 -24.46
CA GLY A 72 -2.90 5.63 -23.79
C GLY A 72 -2.87 5.43 -22.27
N GLY A 73 -3.71 4.55 -21.75
CA GLY A 73 -3.81 4.27 -20.33
C GLY A 73 -2.86 3.20 -19.82
N SER A 74 -2.51 3.28 -18.55
CA SER A 74 -1.84 2.19 -17.83
C SER A 74 -2.15 2.24 -16.34
N VAL A 75 -2.04 1.09 -15.67
CA VAL A 75 -2.17 0.96 -14.22
C VAL A 75 -1.03 0.09 -13.69
N ASN A 76 -0.45 0.50 -12.57
CA ASN A 76 0.59 -0.27 -11.89
C ASN A 76 0.01 -1.52 -11.20
N ASN A 77 0.85 -2.53 -11.00
CA ASN A 77 0.47 -3.70 -10.19
C ASN A 77 0.23 -3.25 -8.72
N PRO A 78 -0.96 -3.54 -8.15
CA PRO A 78 -1.34 -3.17 -6.78
C PRO A 78 -0.54 -3.90 -5.67
N GLU A 79 0.28 -4.89 -6.00
CA GLU A 79 1.18 -5.57 -5.05
C GLU A 79 2.11 -4.59 -4.31
N THR A 80 2.44 -3.45 -4.95
CA THR A 80 3.24 -2.40 -4.32
C THR A 80 2.37 -1.25 -3.80
N SER A 81 2.88 -0.48 -2.82
CA SER A 81 2.20 0.73 -2.32
C SER A 81 2.17 1.89 -3.33
N ARG A 82 2.82 1.75 -4.49
CA ARG A 82 2.93 2.78 -5.52
C ARG A 82 1.76 2.68 -6.50
N TYR A 83 0.58 2.91 -5.98
CA TYR A 83 -0.64 3.02 -6.76
C TYR A 83 -0.52 4.16 -7.77
N HIS A 84 -0.78 3.82 -9.03
CA HIS A 84 -0.72 4.77 -10.11
C HIS A 84 -1.55 4.24 -11.27
N LEU A 85 -2.53 5.03 -11.69
CA LEU A 85 -3.20 4.89 -12.97
C LEU A 85 -2.94 6.19 -13.74
N GLU A 86 -2.57 6.10 -15.00
CA GLU A 86 -2.39 7.28 -15.86
C GLU A 86 -3.02 7.07 -17.23
N ILE A 87 -3.47 8.16 -17.84
CA ILE A 87 -3.79 8.25 -19.27
C ILE A 87 -2.90 9.32 -19.88
N TYR A 88 -2.16 8.93 -20.90
CA TYR A 88 -1.29 9.82 -21.65
C TYR A 88 -2.05 10.57 -22.75
N SER A 89 -1.72 11.85 -22.92
CA SER A 89 -2.18 12.71 -24.01
C SER A 89 -1.03 13.50 -24.60
N THR A 90 -1.02 13.65 -25.93
CA THR A 90 -0.08 14.56 -26.60
C THR A 90 -0.46 16.03 -26.39
N TYR A 91 -1.77 16.30 -26.27
CA TYR A 91 -2.34 17.65 -26.20
C TYR A 91 -2.78 17.99 -24.78
N GLU A 92 -2.48 19.21 -24.33
CA GLU A 92 -2.75 19.70 -22.98
C GLU A 92 -4.25 19.86 -22.73
N ASP A 93 -4.95 20.46 -23.69
CA ASP A 93 -6.39 20.70 -23.66
C ASP A 93 -7.21 19.41 -23.59
N HIS A 94 -6.79 18.37 -24.30
CA HIS A 94 -7.35 17.03 -24.16
C HIS A 94 -7.14 16.47 -22.75
N ASN A 95 -5.96 16.69 -22.17
CA ASN A 95 -5.64 16.23 -20.81
C ASN A 95 -6.48 16.97 -19.75
N GLU A 96 -6.72 18.26 -19.95
CA GLU A 96 -7.65 19.08 -19.14
C GLU A 96 -9.07 18.54 -19.22
N ASP A 97 -9.57 18.27 -20.43
CA ASP A 97 -10.91 17.74 -20.62
C ASP A 97 -11.06 16.35 -19.97
N LEU A 98 -10.05 15.48 -20.06
CA LEU A 98 -10.02 14.19 -19.37
C LEU A 98 -10.12 14.38 -17.85
N ALA A 99 -9.28 15.23 -17.26
CA ALA A 99 -9.32 15.49 -15.83
C ALA A 99 -10.66 16.08 -15.39
N LYS A 100 -11.25 16.96 -16.21
CA LYS A 100 -12.55 17.56 -15.97
C LYS A 100 -13.66 16.51 -15.93
N ILE A 101 -13.78 15.65 -16.94
CA ILE A 101 -14.82 14.61 -16.95
C ILE A 101 -14.60 13.56 -15.84
N MET A 102 -13.34 13.24 -15.50
CA MET A 102 -13.03 12.33 -14.39
C MET A 102 -13.46 12.88 -13.03
N ASN A 103 -13.35 14.20 -12.83
CA ASN A 103 -13.64 14.83 -11.55
C ASN A 103 -15.11 15.25 -11.43
N GLU A 104 -15.70 15.82 -12.47
CA GLU A 104 -17.07 16.34 -12.43
C GLU A 104 -18.12 15.23 -12.35
N TYR A 105 -17.95 14.14 -13.09
CA TYR A 105 -18.94 13.05 -13.13
C TYR A 105 -18.70 11.93 -12.12
N PHE A 106 -17.44 11.74 -11.71
CA PHE A 106 -17.03 10.53 -11.01
C PHE A 106 -16.19 10.78 -9.74
N TYR A 107 -15.89 12.04 -9.41
CA TYR A 107 -15.19 12.41 -8.17
C TYR A 107 -13.88 11.61 -7.95
N LEU A 108 -13.11 11.42 -9.02
CA LEU A 108 -11.90 10.59 -9.00
C LEU A 108 -10.67 11.29 -8.43
N ASN A 109 -10.74 12.60 -8.17
CA ASN A 109 -9.58 13.41 -7.74
C ASN A 109 -8.37 13.28 -8.68
N ALA A 110 -8.65 13.22 -9.98
CA ALA A 110 -7.68 13.14 -11.05
C ALA A 110 -6.79 14.39 -11.07
N LYS A 111 -5.48 14.15 -11.13
CA LYS A 111 -4.45 15.20 -11.19
C LYS A 111 -3.78 15.18 -12.55
N MET A 112 -3.22 16.31 -12.94
CA MET A 112 -2.49 16.45 -14.20
C MET A 112 -1.00 16.69 -13.95
N THR A 113 -0.16 16.23 -14.86
CA THR A 113 1.25 16.63 -14.88
C THR A 113 1.83 16.57 -16.29
N LYS A 114 2.81 17.42 -16.55
CA LYS A 114 3.54 17.46 -17.82
C LYS A 114 4.63 16.40 -17.85
N ARG A 115 4.75 15.69 -18.97
CA ARG A 115 5.84 14.74 -19.28
C ARG A 115 6.69 15.29 -20.42
N ARG A 116 7.83 14.65 -20.70
CA ARG A 116 8.80 15.09 -21.73
C ARG A 116 8.19 15.30 -23.13
N ARG A 117 7.14 14.56 -23.49
CA ARG A 117 6.54 14.58 -24.84
C ARG A 117 5.03 14.83 -24.86
N GLY A 118 4.44 15.26 -23.74
CA GLY A 118 3.00 15.45 -23.64
C GLY A 118 2.58 15.62 -22.19
N TYR A 119 1.40 15.13 -21.87
CA TYR A 119 0.70 15.34 -20.62
C TYR A 119 0.13 14.02 -20.13
N ILE A 120 -0.05 13.90 -18.82
CA ILE A 120 -0.77 12.78 -18.23
C ILE A 120 -1.83 13.31 -17.27
N VAL A 121 -2.96 12.62 -17.24
CA VAL A 121 -3.92 12.66 -16.15
C VAL A 121 -3.76 11.38 -15.35
N TYR A 122 -3.74 11.47 -14.02
CA TYR A 122 -3.38 10.34 -13.18
C TYR A 122 -4.14 10.29 -11.86
N LEU A 123 -4.22 9.08 -11.30
CA LEU A 123 -4.79 8.74 -10.00
C LEU A 123 -3.73 8.04 -9.15
N LYS A 124 -3.69 8.36 -7.85
CA LYS A 124 -2.80 7.72 -6.87
C LYS A 124 -3.55 7.01 -5.74
N GLU A 125 -4.83 7.30 -5.57
CA GLU A 125 -5.65 6.68 -4.54
C GLU A 125 -6.17 5.33 -5.05
N ALA A 126 -5.94 4.26 -4.28
CA ALA A 126 -6.28 2.90 -4.69
C ALA A 126 -7.78 2.74 -4.95
N GLU A 127 -8.61 3.31 -4.08
CA GLU A 127 -10.06 3.32 -4.22
C GLU A 127 -10.50 3.98 -5.52
N LYS A 128 -9.94 5.16 -5.84
CA LYS A 128 -10.23 5.87 -7.08
C LYS A 128 -9.77 5.12 -8.33
N ILE A 129 -8.71 4.33 -8.23
CA ILE A 129 -8.29 3.44 -9.32
C ILE A 129 -9.31 2.30 -9.51
N GLY A 130 -9.79 1.69 -8.43
CA GLY A 130 -10.86 0.70 -8.46
C GLY A 130 -12.15 1.25 -9.09
N ASP A 131 -12.58 2.44 -8.63
CA ASP A 131 -13.72 3.18 -9.18
C ASP A 131 -13.55 3.42 -10.68
N PHE A 132 -12.38 3.89 -11.11
CA PHE A 132 -12.09 4.12 -12.52
C PHE A 132 -12.23 2.84 -13.35
N LEU A 133 -11.66 1.72 -12.89
CA LEU A 133 -11.77 0.43 -13.58
C LEU A 133 -13.23 -0.03 -13.70
N HIS A 134 -14.04 0.21 -12.67
CA HIS A 134 -15.48 -0.03 -12.73
C HIS A 134 -16.18 0.86 -13.76
N ILE A 135 -15.91 2.17 -13.76
CA ILE A 135 -16.48 3.16 -14.68
C ILE A 135 -16.21 2.81 -16.14
N VAL A 136 -14.98 2.38 -16.46
CA VAL A 136 -14.63 1.97 -17.83
C VAL A 136 -15.11 0.56 -18.19
N GLY A 137 -15.79 -0.15 -17.28
CA GLY A 137 -16.36 -1.48 -17.52
C GLY A 137 -15.36 -2.63 -17.43
N ALA A 138 -14.20 -2.41 -16.81
CA ALA A 138 -13.16 -3.43 -16.64
C ALA A 138 -13.38 -4.24 -15.34
N LEU A 139 -14.56 -4.86 -15.20
CA LEU A 139 -15.00 -5.50 -13.94
C LEU A 139 -14.02 -6.55 -13.41
N ASN A 140 -13.55 -7.46 -14.27
CA ASN A 140 -12.59 -8.49 -13.87
C ASN A 140 -11.24 -7.90 -13.43
N ALA A 141 -10.78 -6.84 -14.10
CA ALA A 141 -9.55 -6.16 -13.72
C ALA A 141 -9.71 -5.41 -12.40
N MET A 142 -10.88 -4.81 -12.16
CA MET A 142 -11.23 -4.17 -10.89
C MET A 142 -11.24 -5.18 -9.75
N LEU A 143 -11.93 -6.32 -9.89
CA LEU A 143 -11.97 -7.37 -8.87
C LEU A 143 -10.56 -7.88 -8.53
N ASN A 144 -9.77 -8.22 -9.55
CA ASN A 144 -8.38 -8.64 -9.34
C ASN A 144 -7.53 -7.57 -8.65
N PHE A 145 -7.75 -6.30 -8.98
CA PHE A 145 -7.05 -5.18 -8.35
C PHE A 145 -7.39 -5.06 -6.86
N GLU A 146 -8.68 -5.17 -6.53
CA GLU A 146 -9.20 -5.13 -5.16
C GLU A 146 -8.72 -6.33 -4.32
N ASP A 147 -8.76 -7.54 -4.88
CA ASP A 147 -8.29 -8.76 -4.20
C ASP A 147 -6.82 -8.65 -3.80
N LEU A 148 -5.96 -8.21 -4.73
CA LEU A 148 -4.54 -8.01 -4.46
C LEU A 148 -4.30 -6.93 -3.39
N ARG A 149 -5.05 -5.82 -3.45
CA ARG A 149 -4.99 -4.75 -2.46
C ARG A 149 -5.36 -5.26 -1.06
N ILE A 150 -6.48 -5.96 -0.94
CA ILE A 150 -7.00 -6.50 0.33
C ILE A 150 -5.99 -7.48 0.93
N MET A 151 -5.49 -8.43 0.13
CA MET A 151 -4.52 -9.43 0.58
C MET A 151 -3.23 -8.80 1.09
N ARG A 152 -2.75 -7.75 0.41
CA ARG A 152 -1.57 -6.99 0.83
C ARG A 152 -1.81 -6.26 2.15
N ASP A 153 -2.94 -5.58 2.30
CA ASP A 153 -3.25 -4.82 3.51
C ASP A 153 -3.47 -5.73 4.73
N MET A 154 -4.06 -6.92 4.51
CA MET A 154 -4.13 -7.98 5.50
C MET A 154 -2.73 -8.46 5.90
N ARG A 155 -1.87 -8.83 4.94
CA ARG A 155 -0.49 -9.29 5.20
C ARG A 155 0.32 -8.24 5.97
N ASN A 156 0.21 -6.97 5.57
CA ASN A 156 0.90 -5.88 6.26
C ASN A 156 0.40 -5.68 7.70
N SER A 157 -0.88 -5.90 7.95
CA SER A 157 -1.45 -5.83 9.30
C SER A 157 -0.98 -7.00 10.16
N VAL A 158 -0.97 -8.23 9.62
CA VAL A 158 -0.40 -9.41 10.31
C VAL A 158 1.09 -9.20 10.60
N ASN A 159 1.87 -8.74 9.63
CA ASN A 159 3.30 -8.49 9.82
C ASN A 159 3.56 -7.46 10.93
N ARG A 160 2.75 -6.40 11.01
CA ARG A 160 2.86 -5.41 12.10
C ARG A 160 2.57 -6.02 13.46
N LEU A 161 1.55 -6.86 13.56
CA LEU A 161 1.19 -7.55 14.80
C LEU A 161 2.31 -8.51 15.23
N VAL A 162 2.75 -9.40 14.33
CA VAL A 162 3.83 -10.36 14.59
C VAL A 162 5.12 -9.65 14.99
N ASN A 163 5.47 -8.54 14.32
CA ASN A 163 6.66 -7.76 14.67
C ASN A 163 6.53 -7.15 16.07
N CYS A 164 5.36 -6.66 16.45
CA CYS A 164 5.10 -6.13 17.78
C CYS A 164 5.27 -7.21 18.85
N ASP A 165 4.65 -8.38 18.65
CA ASP A 165 4.71 -9.50 19.59
C ASP A 165 6.13 -10.03 19.72
N THR A 166 6.83 -10.21 18.59
CA THR A 166 8.23 -10.66 18.58
C THR A 166 9.13 -9.67 19.32
N ALA A 167 8.95 -8.36 19.11
CA ALA A 167 9.72 -7.34 19.81
C ALA A 167 9.44 -7.32 21.31
N ASN A 168 8.19 -7.52 21.72
CA ASN A 168 7.80 -7.59 23.13
C ASN A 168 8.36 -8.85 23.80
N MET A 169 8.26 -10.01 23.15
CA MET A 169 8.86 -11.27 23.62
C MET A 169 10.37 -11.13 23.78
N LYS A 170 11.07 -10.56 22.79
CA LYS A 170 12.53 -10.35 22.85
C LYS A 170 12.93 -9.44 24.03
N LYS A 171 12.19 -8.34 24.26
CA LYS A 171 12.43 -7.44 25.41
C LYS A 171 12.21 -8.16 26.73
N THR A 172 11.12 -8.92 26.87
CA THR A 172 10.83 -9.68 28.09
C THR A 172 11.88 -10.76 28.35
N ALA A 173 12.28 -11.52 27.33
CA ALA A 173 13.32 -12.54 27.44
C ALA A 173 14.68 -11.94 27.83
N SER A 174 15.06 -10.81 27.22
CA SER A 174 16.31 -10.13 27.56
C SER A 174 16.30 -9.56 28.98
N ALA A 175 15.18 -9.00 29.43
CA ALA A 175 15.04 -8.51 30.81
C ALA A 175 15.09 -9.66 31.83
N SER A 176 14.42 -10.78 31.54
CA SER A 176 14.49 -12.01 32.32
C SER A 176 15.95 -12.50 32.47
N ALA A 177 16.66 -12.62 31.35
CA ALA A 177 18.04 -13.10 31.35
C ALA A 177 18.94 -12.22 32.22
N LYS A 178 18.80 -10.89 32.11
CA LYS A 178 19.54 -9.94 32.96
C LYS A 178 19.19 -10.08 34.45
N GLN A 179 17.91 -10.25 34.78
CA GLN A 179 17.49 -10.47 36.17
C GLN A 179 18.11 -11.76 36.74
N VAL A 180 18.12 -12.84 35.96
CA VAL A 180 18.74 -14.11 36.36
C VAL A 180 20.25 -13.94 36.58
N GLU A 181 20.94 -13.25 35.66
CA GLU A 181 22.37 -12.96 35.77
C GLU A 181 22.70 -12.13 37.03
N ASP A 182 21.95 -11.06 37.30
CA ASP A 182 22.10 -10.24 38.49
C ASP A 182 21.93 -11.06 39.78
N ILE A 183 20.91 -11.92 39.82
CA ILE A 183 20.66 -12.79 40.98
C ILE A 183 21.79 -13.81 41.17
N GLN A 184 22.29 -14.39 40.07
CA GLN A 184 23.41 -15.34 40.12
C GLN A 184 24.70 -14.68 40.61
N THR A 185 24.98 -13.43 40.21
CA THR A 185 26.11 -12.65 40.74
C THR A 185 25.99 -12.47 42.26
N ILE A 186 24.81 -12.05 42.75
CA ILE A 186 24.58 -11.88 44.20
C ILE A 186 24.78 -13.21 44.95
N GLN A 187 24.24 -14.30 44.39
CA GLN A 187 24.35 -15.62 45.00
C GLN A 187 25.80 -16.08 45.13
N ALA A 188 26.65 -15.79 44.14
CA ALA A 188 28.06 -16.18 44.13
C ALA A 188 28.91 -15.37 45.12
N GLU A 189 28.70 -14.05 45.20
CA GLU A 189 29.58 -13.15 45.97
C GLU A 189 29.17 -13.00 47.44
N LYS A 190 27.86 -12.92 47.72
CA LYS A 190 27.34 -12.60 49.06
C LYS A 190 26.37 -13.64 49.62
N GLY A 191 25.77 -14.44 48.74
CA GLY A 191 24.68 -15.35 49.07
C GLY A 191 23.32 -14.65 49.13
N LEU A 192 22.26 -15.35 48.74
CA LEU A 192 20.90 -14.77 48.71
C LEU A 192 20.30 -14.53 50.10
N ASP A 193 20.85 -15.16 51.14
CA ASP A 193 20.32 -15.09 52.52
C ASP A 193 20.66 -13.77 53.22
N ASP A 194 21.59 -12.99 52.66
CA ASP A 194 21.90 -11.64 53.13
C ASP A 194 20.92 -10.57 52.58
N LEU A 195 20.10 -10.92 51.59
CA LEU A 195 19.06 -10.04 51.07
C LEU A 195 17.91 -9.92 52.07
N SER A 196 17.17 -8.80 52.03
CA SER A 196 15.90 -8.71 52.77
C SER A 196 14.94 -9.81 52.30
N GLU A 197 14.13 -10.36 53.22
CA GLU A 197 13.20 -11.48 52.98
C GLU A 197 12.41 -11.34 51.66
N LYS A 198 11.84 -10.16 51.40
CA LYS A 198 11.07 -9.85 50.17
C LYS A 198 11.89 -9.91 48.87
N LEU A 199 13.19 -9.66 48.92
CA LEU A 199 14.10 -9.75 47.78
C LEU A 199 14.62 -11.17 47.61
N GLN A 200 14.88 -11.87 48.70
CA GLN A 200 15.29 -13.27 48.70
C GLN A 200 14.21 -14.17 48.08
N VAL A 201 12.94 -13.99 48.46
CA VAL A 201 11.81 -14.74 47.89
C VAL A 201 11.69 -14.47 46.39
N LEU A 202 11.78 -13.20 45.97
CA LEU A 202 11.73 -12.85 44.54
C LEU A 202 12.91 -13.45 43.76
N ALA A 203 14.12 -13.40 44.30
CA ALA A 203 15.32 -13.91 43.67
C ALA A 203 15.23 -15.43 43.44
N ARG A 204 14.87 -16.18 44.49
CA ARG A 204 14.66 -17.63 44.42
C ARG A 204 13.54 -18.00 43.44
N PHE A 205 12.43 -17.25 43.47
CA PHE A 205 11.31 -17.48 42.56
C PHE A 205 11.69 -17.22 41.09
N ARG A 206 12.43 -16.14 40.79
CA ARG A 206 12.90 -15.85 39.42
C ARG A 206 13.85 -16.94 38.89
N LEU A 207 14.73 -17.47 39.73
CA LEU A 207 15.64 -18.55 39.35
C LEU A 207 14.90 -19.86 39.05
N ALA A 208 13.84 -20.15 39.80
CA ALA A 208 13.01 -21.33 39.59
C ALA A 208 12.13 -21.21 38.33
N HIS A 209 11.78 -19.98 37.94
CA HIS A 209 10.84 -19.68 36.86
C HIS A 209 11.36 -18.61 35.88
N PRO A 210 12.49 -18.84 35.18
CA PRO A 210 13.12 -17.88 34.27
C PRO A 210 12.30 -17.63 32.98
N GLU A 211 11.32 -18.48 32.67
CA GLU A 211 10.41 -18.35 31.53
C GLU A 211 9.25 -17.39 31.78
N LEU A 212 8.89 -17.15 33.05
CA LEU A 212 7.73 -16.33 33.39
C LEU A 212 7.94 -14.87 33.00
N THR A 213 6.88 -14.23 32.52
CA THR A 213 6.88 -12.78 32.30
C THR A 213 6.88 -12.04 33.64
N LEU A 214 7.25 -10.76 33.62
CA LEU A 214 7.22 -9.91 34.81
C LEU A 214 5.82 -9.83 35.46
N LYS A 215 4.74 -9.95 34.65
CA LYS A 215 3.37 -9.95 35.15
C LYS A 215 3.07 -11.27 35.88
N GLU A 216 3.40 -12.41 35.27
CA GLU A 216 3.19 -13.71 35.90
C GLU A 216 4.01 -13.88 37.19
N VAL A 217 5.23 -13.34 37.23
CA VAL A 217 5.98 -13.26 38.50
C VAL A 217 5.25 -12.44 39.55
N ALA A 218 4.63 -11.33 39.16
CA ALA A 218 3.87 -10.49 40.07
C ALA A 218 2.62 -11.18 40.63
N ASP A 219 1.97 -12.00 39.80
CA ASP A 219 0.74 -12.70 40.15
C ASP A 219 1.00 -13.99 40.95
N GLN A 220 2.16 -14.63 40.77
CA GLN A 220 2.45 -15.97 41.32
C GLN A 220 3.53 -16.00 42.41
N ILE A 221 4.09 -14.85 42.81
CA ILE A 221 5.14 -14.82 43.83
C ILE A 221 4.64 -15.38 45.18
N PRO A 222 5.45 -16.20 45.91
CA PRO A 222 5.03 -16.83 47.17
C PRO A 222 4.61 -15.86 48.28
N ASP A 223 5.17 -14.65 48.29
CA ASP A 223 4.84 -13.57 49.24
C ASP A 223 3.42 -12.98 49.05
N GLY A 224 2.64 -13.52 48.10
CA GLY A 224 1.34 -13.02 47.69
C GLY A 224 1.42 -12.06 46.49
N PRO A 225 0.36 -11.98 45.67
CA PRO A 225 0.37 -11.21 44.44
C PRO A 225 0.64 -9.73 44.72
N ILE A 226 1.55 -9.14 43.96
CA ILE A 226 1.88 -7.71 44.01
C ILE A 226 1.75 -7.08 42.63
N SER A 227 1.72 -5.75 42.57
CA SER A 227 1.64 -5.07 41.28
C SER A 227 2.89 -5.31 40.44
N LYS A 228 2.73 -5.34 39.11
CA LYS A 228 3.85 -5.40 38.14
C LYS A 228 4.94 -4.37 38.43
N SER A 229 4.55 -3.16 38.83
CA SER A 229 5.48 -2.10 39.22
C SER A 229 6.24 -2.45 40.51
N GLY A 230 5.55 -3.02 41.51
CA GLY A 230 6.16 -3.47 42.76
C GLY A 230 7.25 -4.53 42.55
N VAL A 231 6.99 -5.55 41.71
CA VAL A 231 8.03 -6.53 41.34
C VAL A 231 9.17 -5.85 40.60
N ASN A 232 8.87 -4.97 39.65
CA ASN A 232 9.90 -4.27 38.88
C ASN A 232 10.85 -3.47 39.78
N HIS A 233 10.32 -2.79 40.80
CA HIS A 233 11.11 -2.09 41.79
C HIS A 233 12.01 -3.03 42.60
N ARG A 234 11.53 -4.22 42.96
CA ARG A 234 12.34 -5.23 43.65
C ARG A 234 13.48 -5.76 42.75
N PHE A 235 13.20 -6.07 41.47
CA PHE A 235 14.25 -6.43 40.52
C PHE A 235 15.26 -5.31 40.29
N LYS A 236 14.82 -4.04 40.27
CA LYS A 236 15.73 -2.91 40.17
C LYS A 236 16.70 -2.85 41.37
N LYS A 237 16.22 -3.11 42.58
CA LYS A 237 17.09 -3.21 43.77
C LYS A 237 18.08 -4.36 43.66
N LEU A 238 17.65 -5.54 43.19
CA LEU A 238 18.55 -6.66 42.93
C LEU A 238 19.63 -6.29 41.90
N HIS A 239 19.25 -5.59 40.83
CA HIS A 239 20.20 -5.08 39.85
C HIS A 239 21.23 -4.12 40.47
N GLU A 240 20.78 -3.16 41.29
CA GLU A 240 21.66 -2.20 41.98
C GLU A 240 22.66 -2.91 42.92
N ILE A 241 22.22 -3.96 43.64
CA ILE A 241 23.10 -4.77 44.49
C ILE A 241 24.10 -5.55 43.63
N ALA A 242 23.65 -6.20 42.56
CA ALA A 242 24.54 -6.94 41.66
C ALA A 242 25.62 -6.05 41.04
N GLU A 243 25.25 -4.85 40.58
CA GLU A 243 26.21 -3.87 40.05
C GLU A 243 27.23 -3.44 41.12
N SER A 244 26.81 -3.27 42.38
CA SER A 244 27.74 -2.93 43.47
C SER A 244 28.74 -4.04 43.81
N LEU A 245 28.41 -5.30 43.50
CA LEU A 245 29.30 -6.46 43.69
C LEU A 245 30.23 -6.68 42.49
N ARG A 246 29.87 -6.17 41.31
CA ARG A 246 30.71 -6.23 40.09
C ARG A 246 31.76 -5.12 40.03
N ALA A 247 31.53 -4.03 40.76
CA ALA A 247 32.41 -2.85 40.83
C ALA A 247 33.61 -3.09 41.75
#